data_AF-A0A970CA40-F1
#
_entry.id   AF-A0A970CA40-F1
#
_cell.length_a   1.000
_cell.length_b   1.000
_cell.length_c   1.000
_cell.angle_alpha   90.00
_cell.angle_beta   90.00
_cell.angle_gamma   90.00
#
_symmetry.space_group_name_H-M   'P 1'
#
loop_
_entity.id
_entity.type
_entity.pdbx_description
1 polymer ?
#
loop_
_entity_poly.entity_id
_entity_poly.type
_entity_poly.pdbx_seq_one_letter_code
_entity_poly.pdbx_strand_id
1 'polypeptide(L)' 'MPTAVFTAEERTAALRAVDAVIRKCEKAQEKFPEGNARHTLLRNRLQAVRIARALMEEALGDA' A
#
# COMPACT_ATOMS: atom_id res chain seq x y z
N MET A 1 -15.98 -14.50 16.64
CA MET A 1 -14.57 -14.05 16.61
C MET A 1 -14.59 -12.54 16.76
N PRO A 2 -13.97 -11.94 17.79
CA PRO A 2 -14.01 -10.49 17.94
C PRO A 2 -13.18 -9.88 16.81
N THR A 3 -13.83 -9.14 15.94
CA THR A 3 -13.19 -8.28 14.94
C THR A 3 -12.37 -7.25 15.71
N ALA A 4 -11.05 -7.43 15.70
CA ALA A 4 -10.12 -6.53 16.39
C ALA A 4 -10.42 -5.09 15.96
N VAL A 5 -10.90 -4.30 16.91
CA VAL A 5 -11.11 -2.87 16.73
C VAL A 5 -9.72 -2.26 16.67
N PHE A 6 -9.17 -2.17 15.45
CA PHE A 6 -7.88 -1.53 15.22
C PHE A 6 -7.94 -0.11 15.79
N THR A 7 -7.07 0.17 16.75
CA THR A 7 -6.96 1.51 17.34
C THR A 7 -6.52 2.52 16.26
N ALA A 8 -6.87 3.79 16.43
CA ALA A 8 -6.52 4.84 15.46
C ALA A 8 -4.99 4.92 15.21
N GLU A 9 -4.20 4.60 16.23
CA GLU A 9 -2.74 4.50 16.14
C GLU A 9 -2.29 3.32 15.27
N GLU A 10 -2.87 2.13 15.44
CA GLU A 10 -2.57 0.97 14.58
C GLU A 10 -2.93 1.22 13.12
N ARG A 11 -4.06 1.91 12.87
CA ARG A 11 -4.44 2.35 11.51
C ARG A 11 -3.42 3.31 10.92
N THR A 12 -3.00 4.30 11.69
CA THR A 12 -1.99 5.27 11.25
C THR A 12 -0.64 4.59 11.01
N ALA A 13 -0.27 3.64 11.87
CA ALA A 13 0.95 2.84 11.73
C ALA A 13 0.90 1.94 10.47
N ALA A 14 -0.24 1.31 10.19
CA ALA A 14 -0.44 0.50 9.00
C ALA A 14 -0.36 1.35 7.72
N LEU A 15 -1.04 2.50 7.69
CA LEU A 15 -0.95 3.46 6.58
C LEU A 15 0.49 3.91 6.36
N ARG A 16 1.20 4.25 7.44
CA ARG A 16 2.61 4.68 7.37
C ARG A 16 3.53 3.57 6.88
N ALA A 17 3.28 2.32 7.26
CA ALA A 17 4.02 1.16 6.77
C ALA A 17 3.78 0.94 5.27
N VAL A 18 2.52 1.05 4.83
CA VAL A 18 2.13 0.98 3.41
C VAL A 18 2.81 2.08 2.61
N ASP A 19 2.78 3.34 3.08
CA ASP A 19 3.45 4.46 2.43
C ASP A 19 4.97 4.27 2.34
N ALA A 20 5.61 3.71 3.38
CA ALA A 20 7.03 3.40 3.35
C ALA A 20 7.36 2.31 2.30
N VAL A 21 6.51 1.30 2.15
CA VAL A 21 6.65 0.27 1.11
C VAL A 21 6.47 0.89 -0.27
N ILE A 22 5.47 1.75 -0.46
CA ILE A 22 5.24 2.48 -1.72
C ILE A 22 6.47 3.29 -2.10
N ARG A 23 6.98 4.13 -1.19
CA ARG A 23 8.18 4.97 -1.46
C ARG A 23 9.42 4.14 -1.80
N LYS A 24 9.62 2.99 -1.16
CA LYS A 24 10.73 2.08 -1.46
C LYS A 24 10.58 1.47 -2.86
N CYS A 25 9.36 1.07 -3.21
CA CYS A 25 9.06 0.57 -4.54
C CYS A 25 9.17 1.66 -5.61
N GLU A 26 8.74 2.90 -5.37
CA GLU A 26 8.91 4.03 -6.29
C GLU A 26 10.38 4.34 -6.54
N LYS A 27 11.21 4.42 -5.49
CA LYS A 27 12.66 4.61 -5.64
C LYS A 27 13.35 3.45 -6.36
N ALA A 28 12.90 2.23 -6.11
CA ALA A 28 13.40 1.07 -6.84
C ALA A 28 13.00 1.16 -8.30
N GLN A 29 11.75 1.54 -8.58
CA GLN A 29 11.21 1.71 -9.92
C GLN A 29 11.94 2.81 -10.70
N GLU A 30 12.22 3.96 -10.08
CA GLU A 30 13.01 5.06 -10.66
C GLU A 30 14.43 4.61 -11.06
N LYS A 31 15.01 3.65 -10.34
CA LYS A 31 16.32 3.06 -10.67
C LYS A 31 16.27 2.00 -11.78
N PHE A 32 15.09 1.55 -12.20
CA PHE A 32 14.93 0.59 -13.28
C PHE A 32 14.34 1.29 -14.52
N PRO A 33 15.14 1.55 -15.58
CA PRO A 33 14.63 2.17 -16.78
C PRO A 33 13.50 1.34 -17.42
N GLU A 34 12.52 2.04 -17.99
CA GLU A 34 11.34 1.48 -18.65
C GLU A 34 11.77 0.46 -19.73
N GLY A 35 11.29 -0.78 -19.59
CA GLY A 35 11.66 -1.90 -20.47
C GLY A 35 12.00 -3.20 -19.72
N ASN A 36 12.21 -3.13 -18.40
CA ASN A 36 12.44 -4.32 -17.59
C ASN A 36 11.12 -4.90 -17.07
N ALA A 37 10.89 -6.21 -17.22
CA ALA A 37 9.73 -6.92 -16.67
C ALA A 37 9.52 -6.66 -15.15
N ARG A 38 10.61 -6.34 -14.44
CA ARG A 38 10.59 -5.95 -13.03
C ARG A 38 9.89 -4.61 -12.77
N HIS A 39 9.91 -3.69 -13.74
CA HIS A 39 9.23 -2.39 -13.68
C HIS A 39 7.70 -2.56 -13.73
N THR A 40 7.20 -3.36 -14.66
CA THR A 40 5.76 -3.67 -14.78
C THR A 40 5.24 -4.44 -13.58
N LEU A 41 6.02 -5.41 -13.07
CA LEU A 41 5.64 -6.20 -11.91
C LEU A 41 5.60 -5.36 -10.63
N LEU A 42 6.55 -4.42 -10.45
CA LEU A 42 6.53 -3.46 -9.34
C LEU A 42 5.31 -2.53 -9.41
N ARG A 43 4.98 -2.02 -10.60
CA ARG A 43 3.78 -1.18 -10.80
C ARG A 43 2.50 -1.89 -10.38
N ASN A 44 2.29 -3.13 -10.84
CA ASN A 44 1.11 -3.90 -10.46
C ASN A 44 1.06 -4.15 -8.94
N ARG A 45 2.20 -4.40 -8.32
CA ARG A 45 2.30 -4.60 -6.87
C ARG A 45 1.99 -3.32 -6.11
N LEU A 46 2.49 -2.17 -6.57
CA LEU A 46 2.19 -0.85 -6.01
C LEU A 46 0.69 -0.54 -6.11
N GLN A 47 0.08 -0.89 -7.24
CA GLN A 47 -1.34 -0.67 -7.48
C GLN A 47 -2.20 -1.55 -6.57
N ALA A 48 -1.85 -2.82 -6.38
CA ALA A 48 -2.53 -3.69 -5.41
C ALA A 48 -2.44 -3.15 -3.98
N VAL A 49 -1.26 -2.66 -3.56
CA VAL A 49 -1.06 -2.06 -2.23
C VAL A 49 -1.87 -0.76 -2.07
N ARG A 50 -1.97 0.06 -3.12
CA ARG A 50 -2.83 1.25 -3.14
C ARG A 50 -4.32 0.91 -3.04
N ILE A 51 -4.76 -0.13 -3.74
CA ILE A 51 -6.15 -0.61 -3.66
C ILE A 51 -6.43 -1.15 -2.25
N ALA A 52 -5.51 -1.91 -1.65
CA ALA A 52 -5.64 -2.37 -0.27
C ALA A 52 -5.73 -1.19 0.72
N ARG A 53 -4.95 -0.13 0.50
CA ARG A 53 -5.04 1.12 1.29
C ARG A 53 -6.41 1.78 1.17
N ALA A 54 -6.91 1.91 -0.06
CA ALA A 54 -8.24 2.47 -0.33
C ALA A 54 -9.36 1.62 0.28
N LEU A 55 -9.30 0.30 0.14
CA LEU A 55 -10.26 -0.63 0.76
C LEU A 55 -10.21 -0.58 2.28
N MET A 56 -9.03 -0.39 2.88
CA MET A 56 -8.92 -0.15 4.31
C MET A 56 -9.58 1.18 4.70
N GLU A 57 -9.39 2.26 3.95
CA GLU A 57 -10.07 3.54 4.18
C GLU A 57 -11.58 3.47 3.95
N GLU A 58 -12.05 2.66 3.00
CA GLU A 58 -13.45 2.48 2.65
C GLU A 58 -14.19 1.59 3.66
N ALA A 59 -13.60 0.46 4.07
CA ALA A 59 -14.10 -0.38 5.17
C ALA A 59 -14.07 0.35 6.53
N LEU A 60 -13.38 1.50 6.60
CA LEU A 60 -13.40 2.43 7.72
C LEU A 60 -14.55 3.43 7.66
N GLY A 61 -15.08 3.67 6.46
CA GLY A 61 -16.11 4.64 6.12
C GLY A 61 -17.50 4.04 5.91
N ASP A 62 -17.71 2.76 6.21
CA ASP A 62 -19.05 2.15 6.32
C ASP A 62 -19.83 2.86 7.44
N ALA A 63 -20.59 3.87 7.02
CA ALA A 63 -21.74 4.46 7.67
C ALA A 63 -22.99 4.07 6.87
#